data_AF-A0A813DV98-F1
#
_entry.id   AF-A0A813DV98-F1
#
_cell.length_a   1.000
_cell.length_b   1.000
_cell.length_c   1.000
_cell.angle_alpha   90.00
_cell.angle_beta   90.00
_cell.angle_gamma   90.00
#
_symmetry.space_group_name_H-M   'P 1'
#
loop_
_entity.id
_entity.type
_entity.pdbx_description
1 polymer ?
#
loop_
_entity_poly.entity_id
_entity_poly.type
_entity_poly.pdbx_seq_one_letter_code
_entity_poly.pdbx_strand_id
1 'polypeptide(L)'
;MKTPLALGFWDSWFKTFQEAPADRRKQYGDAWATAHMTDGTKIVEQIASDLMITVADIMDAIQSRQPKTHYRCGGAAKYFWWPLSNLPVGMRDAVLVKMAYPHPPDALDTEQGRAMVAKSIAHPEAP
;
A
#
# COMPACT_ATOMS: atom_id res chain seq x y z
N MET A 1 -11.26 5.86 0.09
CA MET A 1 -12.04 7.07 0.42
C MET A 1 -11.08 8.25 0.50
N LYS A 2 -11.43 9.41 -0.07
CA LYS A 2 -10.66 10.64 0.12
C LYS A 2 -10.95 11.21 1.50
N THR A 3 -10.21 10.75 2.50
CA THR A 3 -10.33 11.25 3.88
C THR A 3 -9.06 11.97 4.29
N PRO A 4 -9.14 12.94 5.22
CA PRO A 4 -7.95 13.57 5.79
C PRO A 4 -6.97 12.54 6.39
N LEU A 5 -7.48 11.43 6.92
CA LEU A 5 -6.69 10.33 7.45
C LEU A 5 -5.84 9.64 6.37
N ALA A 6 -6.42 9.37 5.20
CA ALA A 6 -5.71 8.73 4.10
C ALA A 6 -4.68 9.68 3.46
N LEU A 7 -5.03 10.97 3.33
CA LEU A 7 -4.18 11.97 2.69
C LEU A 7 -2.96 12.35 3.55
N GLY A 8 -3.13 12.44 4.88
CA GLY A 8 -2.03 12.78 5.79
C GLY A 8 -1.07 11.63 6.12
N PHE A 9 -1.36 10.41 5.66
CA PHE A 9 -0.51 9.25 5.94
C PHE A 9 0.93 9.46 5.44
N TRP A 10 1.09 9.92 4.19
CA TRP A 10 2.40 10.07 3.57
C TRP A 10 3.21 11.22 4.18
N ASP A 11 2.56 12.30 4.57
CA ASP A 11 3.20 13.39 5.32
C ASP A 11 3.73 12.88 6.67
N SER A 12 2.91 12.13 7.41
CA SER A 12 3.31 11.56 8.70
C SER A 12 4.43 10.53 8.52
N TRP A 13 4.34 9.67 7.51
CA TRP A 13 5.37 8.68 7.20
C TRP A 13 6.69 9.35 6.88
N PHE A 14 6.68 10.39 6.03
CA PHE A 14 7.87 11.11 5.62
C PHE A 14 8.52 11.85 6.80
N LYS A 15 7.71 12.45 7.67
CA LYS A 15 8.19 13.04 8.92
C LYS A 15 8.90 12.00 9.80
N THR A 16 8.28 10.85 10.03
CA THR A 16 8.90 9.75 10.81
C THR A 16 10.16 9.23 10.14
N PHE A 17 10.19 9.17 8.80
CA PHE A 17 11.41 8.83 8.07
C PHE A 17 12.52 9.84 8.36
N GLN A 18 12.27 11.15 8.29
CA GLN A 18 13.29 12.18 8.55
C GLN A 18 13.81 12.17 10.00
N GLU A 19 12.93 11.90 10.97
CA GLU A 19 13.28 11.82 12.39
C GLU A 19 14.04 10.54 12.77
N ALA A 20 14.10 9.55 11.88
CA ALA A 20 14.80 8.30 12.14
C ALA A 20 16.33 8.47 12.22
N PRO A 21 17.04 7.65 13.03
CA PRO A 21 18.50 7.67 13.10
C PRO A 21 19.17 7.55 11.72
N ALA A 22 20.25 8.32 11.52
CA ALA A 22 20.95 8.39 10.22
C ALA A 22 21.37 7.01 9.70
N ASP A 23 21.78 6.10 10.58
CA ASP A 23 22.18 4.73 10.21
C ASP A 23 21.05 3.95 9.52
N ARG A 24 19.79 4.16 9.92
CA ARG A 24 18.62 3.50 9.32
C ARG A 24 18.20 4.14 7.99
N ARG A 25 18.47 5.43 7.82
CA ARG A 25 18.11 6.20 6.60
C ARG A 25 19.14 6.04 5.49
N LYS A 26 20.41 5.84 5.85
CA LYS A 26 21.56 5.77 4.94
C LYS A 26 21.38 4.77 3.80
N GLN A 27 20.74 3.63 4.06
CA GLN A 27 20.52 2.58 3.05
C GLN A 27 19.45 2.94 1.99
N TYR A 28 18.56 3.87 2.30
CA TYR A 28 17.48 4.31 1.41
C TYR A 28 17.85 5.62 0.70
N GLY A 29 18.38 6.59 1.46
CA GLY A 29 18.67 7.94 0.99
C GLY A 29 17.45 8.88 0.98
N ASP A 30 17.70 10.17 1.15
CA ASP A 30 16.64 11.19 1.25
C ASP A 30 15.92 11.41 -0.09
N ALA A 31 16.63 11.24 -1.21
CA ALA A 31 16.05 11.31 -2.55
C ALA A 31 15.00 10.21 -2.79
N TRP A 32 15.31 8.98 -2.38
CA TRP A 32 14.37 7.85 -2.45
C TRP A 32 13.12 8.13 -1.61
N ALA A 33 13.29 8.60 -0.37
CA ALA A 33 12.17 8.85 0.53
C ALA A 33 11.22 9.92 -0.01
N THR A 34 11.77 10.97 -0.63
CA THR A 34 10.97 12.03 -1.27
C THR A 34 10.19 11.51 -2.47
N ALA A 35 10.82 10.69 -3.33
CA ALA A 35 10.15 10.05 -4.45
C ALA A 35 9.05 9.09 -3.98
N HIS A 36 9.34 8.26 -2.98
CA HIS A 36 8.40 7.29 -2.40
C HIS A 36 7.17 7.97 -1.78
N MET A 37 7.36 9.06 -1.03
CA MET A 37 6.26 9.88 -0.54
C MET A 37 5.41 10.43 -1.68
N THR A 38 6.05 11.01 -2.71
CA THR A 38 5.36 11.63 -3.84
C THR A 38 4.51 10.62 -4.62
N ASP A 39 5.07 9.45 -4.91
CA ASP A 39 4.36 8.39 -5.63
C ASP A 39 3.25 7.78 -4.77
N GLY A 40 3.53 7.59 -3.48
CA GLY A 40 2.56 7.15 -2.50
C GLY A 40 1.33 8.06 -2.43
N THR A 41 1.55 9.38 -2.33
CA THR A 41 0.46 10.37 -2.31
C THR A 41 -0.38 10.28 -3.57
N LYS A 42 0.24 10.21 -4.76
CA LYS A 42 -0.48 10.05 -6.04
C LYS A 42 -1.30 8.76 -6.08
N ILE A 43 -0.75 7.64 -5.61
CA ILE A 43 -1.46 6.34 -5.58
C ILE A 43 -2.70 6.44 -4.69
N VAL A 44 -2.57 7.04 -3.50
CA VAL A 44 -3.70 7.24 -2.60
C VAL A 44 -4.77 8.12 -3.25
N GLU A 45 -4.38 9.22 -3.89
CA GLU A 45 -5.32 10.09 -4.61
C GLU A 45 -6.07 9.39 -5.75
N GLN A 46 -5.39 8.50 -6.48
CA GLN A 46 -5.96 7.75 -7.60
C GLN A 46 -6.92 6.64 -7.14
N ILE A 47 -6.61 5.96 -6.05
CA ILE A 47 -7.40 4.82 -5.54
C ILE A 47 -8.53 5.30 -4.62
N ALA A 48 -8.38 6.48 -4.02
CA ALA A 48 -9.36 7.03 -3.12
C ALA A 48 -10.66 7.38 -3.86
N SER A 49 -11.69 6.58 -3.63
CA SER A 49 -13.06 6.88 -4.02
C SER A 49 -13.62 8.10 -3.27
N ASP A 50 -14.64 8.72 -3.84
CA ASP A 50 -15.53 9.63 -3.12
C ASP A 50 -16.11 8.92 -1.87
N LEU A 51 -16.20 9.65 -0.76
CA LEU A 51 -16.80 9.20 0.49
C LEU A 51 -18.28 8.81 0.28
N MET A 52 -19.01 9.57 -0.54
CA MET A 52 -20.43 9.35 -0.80
C MET A 52 -20.72 7.99 -1.42
N ILE A 53 -19.78 7.43 -2.18
CA ILE A 53 -19.90 6.07 -2.72
C ILE A 53 -19.91 5.04 -1.57
N THR A 54 -19.05 5.23 -0.56
CA THR A 54 -19.02 4.33 0.60
C THR A 54 -20.28 4.49 1.46
N VAL A 55 -20.74 5.73 1.66
CA VAL A 55 -22.00 5.99 2.38
C VAL A 55 -23.18 5.34 1.66
N ALA A 56 -23.27 5.44 0.33
CA ALA A 56 -24.31 4.80 -0.45
C ALA A 56 -24.30 3.27 -0.32
N ASP A 57 -23.12 2.64 -0.44
CA ASP A 57 -22.98 1.18 -0.26
C ASP A 57 -23.35 0.74 1.18
N ILE A 58 -23.08 1.56 2.20
CA ILE A 58 -23.52 1.31 3.60
C ILE A 58 -25.04 1.44 3.73
N MET A 59 -25.64 2.47 3.14
CA MET A 59 -27.09 2.67 3.19
C MET A 59 -27.84 1.53 2.48
N ASP A 60 -27.32 1.06 1.34
CA ASP A 60 -27.84 -0.13 0.65
C ASP A 60 -27.77 -1.38 1.54
N ALA A 61 -26.66 -1.55 2.27
CA ALA A 61 -26.51 -2.67 3.21
C ALA A 61 -27.55 -2.65 4.33
N ILE A 62 -27.85 -1.48 4.90
CA ILE A 62 -28.82 -1.33 5.99
C ILE A 62 -30.26 -1.51 5.50
N GLN A 63 -30.57 -1.04 4.29
CA GLN A 63 -31.92 -1.09 3.71
C GLN A 63 -32.24 -2.44 3.05
N SER A 64 -31.24 -3.26 2.77
CA SER A 64 -31.44 -4.54 2.10
C SER A 64 -32.19 -5.54 2.99
N ARG A 65 -33.23 -6.16 2.43
CA ARG A 65 -33.97 -7.25 3.08
C ARG A 65 -33.10 -8.50 3.33
N GLN A 66 -32.04 -8.67 2.54
CA GLN A 66 -31.08 -9.78 2.65
C GLN A 66 -29.66 -9.22 2.46
N PRO A 67 -29.04 -8.68 3.53
CA PRO A 67 -27.73 -8.06 3.43
C PRO A 67 -26.65 -9.12 3.11
N LYS A 68 -25.65 -8.70 2.33
CA LYS A 68 -24.49 -9.54 2.01
C LYS A 68 -23.53 -9.58 3.21
N THR A 69 -22.80 -10.67 3.38
CA THR A 69 -21.73 -10.75 4.41
C THR A 69 -20.60 -9.76 4.15
N HIS A 70 -20.29 -9.48 2.87
CA HIS A 70 -19.22 -8.57 2.48
C HIS A 70 -19.68 -7.60 1.41
N TYR A 71 -19.52 -6.30 1.69
CA TYR A 71 -19.73 -5.22 0.75
C TYR A 71 -18.39 -4.72 0.22
N ARG A 72 -18.32 -4.47 -1.08
CA ARG A 72 -17.13 -3.94 -1.75
C ARG A 72 -17.43 -2.50 -2.14
N CYS A 73 -16.90 -1.55 -1.38
CA CYS A 73 -17.28 -0.15 -1.55
C CYS A 73 -16.44 0.55 -2.62
N GLY A 74 -17.09 1.06 -3.65
CA GLY A 74 -16.44 1.76 -4.77
C GLY A 74 -15.68 0.92 -5.79
N GLY A 75 -15.23 1.58 -6.86
CA GLY A 75 -14.67 0.93 -8.05
C GLY A 75 -13.35 0.20 -7.79
N ALA A 76 -12.42 0.82 -7.05
CA ALA A 76 -11.15 0.19 -6.72
C ALA A 76 -11.35 -1.11 -5.92
N ALA A 77 -12.27 -1.14 -4.96
CA ALA A 77 -12.57 -2.36 -4.21
C ALA A 77 -13.14 -3.47 -5.10
N LYS A 78 -14.03 -3.11 -6.04
CA LYS A 78 -14.72 -4.07 -6.93
C LYS A 78 -13.81 -4.62 -8.03
N TYR A 79 -12.98 -3.76 -8.64
CA TYR A 79 -12.26 -4.08 -9.87
C TYR A 79 -10.75 -4.22 -9.71
N PHE A 80 -10.17 -3.66 -8.65
CA PHE A 80 -8.72 -3.76 -8.40
C PHE A 80 -8.41 -4.71 -7.26
N TRP A 81 -8.91 -4.42 -6.06
CA TRP A 81 -8.59 -5.18 -4.86
C TRP A 81 -9.23 -6.57 -4.86
N TRP A 82 -10.47 -6.72 -5.34
CA TRP A 82 -11.12 -8.02 -5.35
C TRP A 82 -10.41 -9.05 -6.26
N PRO A 83 -10.06 -8.76 -7.52
CA PRO A 83 -9.26 -9.68 -8.32
C PRO A 83 -7.89 -9.96 -7.69
N LEU A 84 -7.22 -8.92 -7.19
CA LEU A 84 -5.89 -9.05 -6.56
C LEU A 84 -5.92 -9.99 -5.35
N SER A 85 -6.97 -9.94 -4.52
CA SER A 85 -7.13 -10.81 -3.35
C SER A 85 -7.38 -12.28 -3.69
N ASN A 86 -7.83 -12.58 -4.92
CA ASN A 86 -8.06 -13.96 -5.37
C ASN A 86 -6.85 -14.55 -6.12
N LEU A 87 -5.76 -13.79 -6.30
CA LEU A 87 -4.53 -14.32 -6.88
C LEU A 87 -3.79 -15.24 -5.91
N PRO A 88 -3.02 -16.22 -6.41
CA PRO A 88 -2.08 -16.98 -5.59
C PRO A 88 -1.12 -16.04 -4.84
N VAL A 89 -0.77 -16.41 -3.60
CA VAL A 89 0.03 -15.59 -2.67
C VAL A 89 1.28 -15.02 -3.34
N GLY A 90 2.08 -15.84 -4.03
CA GLY A 90 3.31 -15.36 -4.67
C GLY A 90 3.08 -14.33 -5.79
N MET A 91 1.98 -14.47 -6.55
CA MET A 91 1.65 -13.52 -7.62
C MET A 91 1.11 -12.21 -7.03
N ARG A 92 0.24 -12.31 -6.03
CA ARG A 92 -0.31 -11.17 -5.30
C ARG A 92 0.82 -10.34 -4.70
N ASP A 93 1.74 -11.00 -3.99
CA ASP A 93 2.84 -10.33 -3.30
C ASP A 93 3.81 -9.68 -4.30
N ALA A 94 4.10 -10.33 -5.42
CA ALA A 94 4.91 -9.73 -6.49
C ALA A 94 4.27 -8.46 -7.08
N VAL A 95 2.95 -8.47 -7.31
CA VAL A 95 2.22 -7.28 -7.77
C VAL A 95 2.24 -6.18 -6.72
N LEU A 96 2.00 -6.51 -5.45
CA LEU A 96 1.99 -5.55 -4.35
C LEU A 96 3.37 -4.91 -4.13
N VAL A 97 4.45 -5.70 -4.15
CA VAL A 97 5.82 -5.19 -3.98
C VAL A 97 6.18 -4.23 -5.11
N LYS A 98 5.86 -4.59 -6.36
CA LYS A 98 6.14 -3.72 -7.51
C LYS A 98 5.33 -2.42 -7.46
N MET A 99 4.10 -2.48 -6.96
CA MET A 99 3.23 -1.31 -6.81
C MET A 99 3.69 -0.41 -5.65
N ALA A 100 4.11 -0.99 -4.52
CA ALA A 100 4.57 -0.25 -3.35
C ALA A 100 5.94 0.37 -3.58
N TYR A 101 6.84 -0.32 -4.28
CA TYR A 101 8.24 0.10 -4.47
C TYR A 101 8.59 0.19 -5.97
N PRO A 102 8.04 1.18 -6.71
CA PRO A 102 8.36 1.36 -8.12
C PRO A 102 9.83 1.71 -8.34
N HIS A 103 10.42 2.41 -7.37
CA HIS A 103 11.84 2.70 -7.28
C HIS A 103 12.36 2.00 -6.03
N PRO A 104 12.92 0.78 -6.14
CA PRO A 104 13.60 0.18 -5.00
C PRO A 104 14.79 1.09 -4.61
N PRO A 105 15.08 1.23 -3.31
CA PRO A 105 16.31 1.90 -2.88
C PRO A 105 17.52 1.19 -3.51
N ASP A 106 18.59 1.92 -3.81
CA ASP A 106 19.80 1.38 -4.44
C ASP A 106 20.36 0.16 -3.68
N ALA A 107 20.17 0.12 -2.36
CA ALA A 107 20.53 -1.03 -1.51
C ALA A 107 19.76 -2.33 -1.85
N LEU A 108 18.53 -2.25 -2.38
CA LEU A 108 17.71 -3.40 -2.78
C LEU A 108 17.89 -3.80 -4.26
N ASP A 109 18.43 -2.94 -5.11
CA ASP A 109 18.72 -3.28 -6.53
C ASP A 109 19.96 -4.16 -6.68
N THR A 110 20.88 -4.12 -5.70
CA THR A 110 22.01 -5.05 -5.64
C THR A 110 21.57 -6.51 -5.47
N GLU A 111 22.34 -7.44 -6.03
CA GLU A 111 22.10 -8.90 -5.92
C GLU A 111 21.92 -9.37 -4.46
N GLN A 112 22.59 -8.68 -3.53
CA GLN A 112 22.47 -8.90 -2.08
C GLN A 112 21.12 -8.46 -1.50
N GLY A 113 20.57 -7.34 -1.98
CA GLY A 113 19.24 -6.87 -1.60
C GLY A 113 18.13 -7.81 -2.05
N ARG A 114 18.24 -8.34 -3.28
CA ARG A 114 17.32 -9.37 -3.80
C ARG A 114 17.42 -10.68 -3.01
N ALA A 115 18.63 -11.07 -2.59
CA ALA A 115 18.86 -12.25 -1.76
C ALA A 115 18.30 -12.10 -0.33
N MET A 116 18.36 -10.91 0.27
CA MET A 116 17.75 -10.65 1.58
C MET A 116 16.22 -10.75 1.53
N VAL A 117 15.59 -10.19 0.49
CA VAL A 117 14.13 -10.28 0.29
C VAL A 117 13.72 -11.73 0.05
N ALA A 118 14.43 -12.46 -0.81
CA ALA A 118 14.17 -13.88 -1.06
C ALA A 118 14.32 -14.73 0.22
N LYS A 119 15.30 -14.41 1.07
CA LYS A 119 15.53 -15.11 2.35
C LYS A 119 14.47 -14.78 3.40
N SER A 120 14.01 -13.53 3.46
CA SER A 120 12.91 -13.10 4.35
C SER A 120 11.56 -13.73 3.95
N ILE A 121 11.31 -13.88 2.65
CA ILE A 121 10.09 -14.54 2.14
C ILE A 121 10.13 -16.05 2.39
N ALA A 122 11.33 -16.66 2.38
CA ALA A 122 11.50 -18.10 2.63
C ALA A 122 11.40 -18.49 4.12
N HIS A 123 11.67 -17.57 5.05
CA HIS A 123 11.65 -17.83 6.50
C HIS A 123 10.94 -16.69 7.27
N PRO A 124 9.63 -16.82 7.52
CA PRO A 124 8.84 -15.78 8.22
C PRO A 124 9.14 -15.68 9.72
N GLU A 125 9.98 -16.55 10.29
CA GLU A 125 10.37 -16.50 11.70
C GLU A 125 11.89 -16.56 11.85
N ALA A 126 12.52 -15.39 11.99
CA ALA A 126 13.75 -15.21 12.75
C ALA A 126 13.86 -13.72 13.18
N PRO A 127 14.36 -13.45 14.39
CA PRO A 127 13.95 -12.34 15.27
C PRO A 127 14.30 -10.93 14.80
#